data_AF-A0A1Q7BI77-F1
#
_entry.id   AF-A0A1Q7BI77-F1
#
_cell.length_a   1.000
_cell.length_b   1.000
_cell.length_c   1.000
_cell.angle_alpha   90.00
_cell.angle_beta   90.00
_cell.angle_gamma   90.00
#
_symmetry.space_group_name_H-M   'P 1'
#
loop_
_entity.id
_entity.type
_entity.pdbx_description
1 polymer ?
#
loop_
_entity_poly.entity_id
_entity_poly.type
_entity_poly.pdbx_seq_one_letter_code
_entity_poly.pdbx_strand_id
1 'polypeptide(L)'
;MPAGRLRLQTVRSHDQYNTTIYGLDDRYRGIRGGRKVIFVNPDDLSPLGLADGAMVDIVSEADDGVERRAAGFRVVAYPTARGCAAAYFPEANVLVPLDATAVESNTPASKDLIIRLEPAA
;
A
#
# COMPACT_ATOMS: atom_id res chain seq x y z
N MET A 1 2.57 0.63 16.34
CA MET A 1 2.15 -0.37 15.34
C MET A 1 2.53 -1.75 15.84
N PRO A 2 1.69 -2.78 15.66
CA PRO A 2 2.07 -4.17 15.95
C PRO A 2 3.32 -4.59 15.17
N ALA A 3 4.09 -5.53 15.71
CA ALA A 3 5.29 -6.03 15.05
C ALA A 3 4.94 -6.66 13.68
N GLY A 4 5.70 -6.32 12.64
CA GLY A 4 5.50 -6.82 11.27
C GLY A 4 4.33 -6.19 10.51
N ARG A 5 3.71 -5.12 11.04
CA ARG A 5 2.57 -4.41 10.40
C ARG A 5 3.00 -3.02 9.97
N LEU A 6 2.41 -2.53 8.88
CA LEU A 6 2.66 -1.21 8.32
C LEU A 6 1.35 -0.42 8.22
N ARG A 7 1.46 0.90 8.34
CA ARG A 7 0.35 1.82 8.04
C ARG A 7 0.39 2.20 6.56
N LEU A 8 -0.62 1.78 5.81
CA LEU A 8 -0.75 2.03 4.39
C LEU A 8 -1.46 3.36 4.13
N GLN A 9 -0.85 4.15 3.25
CA GLN A 9 -1.50 5.27 2.58
C GLN A 9 -1.52 5.04 1.06
N THR A 10 -2.50 5.61 0.38
CA THR A 10 -2.54 5.60 -1.09
C THR A 10 -2.19 6.96 -1.66
N VAL A 11 -1.45 6.95 -2.77
CA VAL A 11 -1.02 8.15 -3.48
C VAL A 11 -1.37 8.04 -4.95
N ARG A 12 -1.49 9.17 -5.64
CA ARG A 12 -1.58 9.20 -7.10
C ARG A 12 -0.17 9.25 -7.69
N SER A 13 0.01 8.59 -8.82
CA SER A 13 1.25 8.69 -9.60
C SER A 13 1.34 10.05 -10.28
N HIS A 14 2.50 10.35 -10.86
CA HIS A 14 2.72 11.50 -11.73
C HIS A 14 1.67 11.60 -12.86
N ASP A 15 1.51 10.55 -13.67
CA ASP A 15 0.61 10.54 -14.84
C ASP A 15 -0.79 10.03 -14.49
N GLN A 16 -1.42 10.68 -13.52
CA GLN A 16 -2.76 10.29 -13.07
C GLN A 16 -3.57 11.49 -12.58
N TYR A 17 -4.85 11.51 -12.98
CA TYR A 17 -5.86 12.38 -12.37
C TYR A 17 -7.02 11.54 -11.86
N ASN A 18 -7.16 11.48 -10.53
CA ASN A 18 -8.13 10.61 -9.86
C ASN A 18 -8.05 9.16 -10.36
N THR A 19 -9.11 8.62 -10.93
CA THR A 19 -9.15 7.23 -11.46
C THR A 19 -8.59 7.11 -12.87
N THR A 20 -8.38 8.22 -13.57
CA THR A 20 -7.85 8.23 -14.93
C THR A 20 -6.34 8.14 -14.91
N ILE A 21 -5.82 7.07 -15.48
CA ILE A 21 -4.38 6.80 -15.61
C ILE A 21 -3.96 7.20 -17.02
N TYR A 22 -3.03 8.15 -17.14
CA TYR A 22 -2.47 8.60 -18.41
C TYR A 22 -1.18 7.85 -18.77
N GLY A 23 -0.50 7.28 -17.78
CA GLY A 23 0.76 6.55 -17.95
C GLY A 23 1.01 5.54 -16.84
N LEU A 24 1.83 4.53 -17.15
CA LEU A 24 2.24 3.50 -16.19
C LEU A 24 3.56 3.83 -15.47
N ASP A 25 4.16 4.95 -15.84
CA ASP A 25 5.40 5.43 -15.27
C ASP A 25 5.12 6.49 -14.19
N ASP A 26 5.96 6.53 -13.17
CA ASP A 26 6.00 7.62 -12.20
C ASP A 26 7.41 8.19 -12.16
N ARG A 27 7.59 9.30 -12.88
CA ARG A 27 8.87 10.00 -12.97
C ARG A 27 9.40 10.46 -11.61
N TYR A 28 8.51 10.81 -10.67
CA TYR A 28 8.92 11.32 -9.37
C TYR A 28 9.40 10.20 -8.44
N ARG A 29 8.90 8.98 -8.63
CA ARG A 29 9.23 7.82 -7.80
C ARG A 29 10.10 6.77 -8.51
N GLY A 30 10.51 7.05 -9.74
CA GLY A 30 11.35 6.16 -10.55
C GLY A 30 10.66 4.86 -10.98
N ILE A 31 9.33 4.81 -10.98
CA ILE A 31 8.58 3.62 -11.37
C ILE A 31 8.38 3.59 -12.89
N ARG A 32 8.57 2.41 -13.49
CA ARG A 32 8.39 2.18 -14.94
C ARG A 32 7.57 0.93 -15.20
N GLY A 33 6.70 0.98 -16.21
CA GLY A 33 6.04 -0.19 -16.80
C GLY A 33 5.09 -0.95 -15.87
N GLY A 34 4.65 -0.35 -14.75
CA GLY A 34 3.74 -1.02 -13.84
C GLY A 34 3.48 -0.26 -12.55
N ARG A 35 2.27 -0.41 -12.01
CA ARG A 35 1.77 0.36 -10.86
C ARG A 35 1.46 -0.49 -9.62
N LYS A 36 1.58 -1.81 -9.73
CA LYS A 36 1.49 -2.72 -8.57
C LYS A 36 2.80 -2.68 -7.79
N VAL A 37 3.01 -1.58 -7.07
CA VAL A 37 4.18 -1.36 -6.23
C VAL A 37 3.75 -0.95 -4.83
N ILE A 38 4.54 -1.38 -3.84
CA ILE A 38 4.42 -0.90 -2.47
C ILE A 38 5.76 -0.32 -2.03
N PHE A 39 5.73 0.96 -1.68
CA PHE A 39 6.87 1.70 -1.16
C PHE A 39 7.01 1.43 0.33
N VAL A 40 8.18 0.98 0.75
CA VAL A 40 8.49 0.65 2.15
C VAL A 40 9.85 1.22 2.52
N ASN A 41 9.98 1.72 3.75
CA ASN A 41 11.25 2.21 4.26
C ASN A 41 12.31 1.07 4.26
N PRO A 42 13.54 1.32 3.79
CA PRO A 42 14.60 0.31 3.79
C PRO A 42 14.84 -0.35 5.16
N ASP A 43 14.72 0.40 6.24
CA ASP A 43 14.93 -0.08 7.62
C ASP A 43 13.80 -1.01 8.10
N ASP A 44 12.62 -0.97 7.46
CA ASP A 44 11.51 -1.86 7.79
C ASP A 44 11.55 -3.16 6.96
N LEU A 45 12.27 -3.19 5.84
CA LEU A 45 12.36 -4.37 4.98
C LEU A 45 13.02 -5.56 5.67
N SER A 46 14.15 -5.33 6.34
CA SER A 46 14.91 -6.40 7.01
C SER A 46 14.11 -7.06 8.14
N PRO A 47 13.47 -6.32 9.07
CA PRO A 47 12.56 -6.90 10.06
C PRO A 47 11.37 -7.67 9.47
N LEU A 48 10.93 -7.31 8.27
CA LEU A 48 9.87 -8.00 7.54
C LEU A 48 10.36 -9.22 6.75
N GLY A 49 11.68 -9.46 6.70
CA GLY A 49 12.27 -10.52 5.90
C GLY A 49 12.11 -10.32 4.39
N LEU A 50 11.94 -9.08 3.94
CA LEU A 50 11.71 -8.72 2.55
C LEU A 50 12.95 -8.06 1.94
N ALA A 51 13.19 -8.33 0.66
CA ALA A 51 14.17 -7.62 -0.14
C ALA A 51 13.49 -6.57 -1.03
N ASP A 52 14.24 -5.55 -1.42
CA ASP A 52 13.79 -4.66 -2.50
C ASP A 52 13.53 -5.47 -3.77
N GLY A 53 12.43 -5.16 -4.46
CA GLY A 53 11.99 -5.90 -5.65
C GLY A 53 11.24 -7.21 -5.37
N ALA A 54 11.12 -7.66 -4.12
CA ALA A 54 10.34 -8.86 -3.80
C ALA A 54 8.85 -8.70 -4.18
N MET A 55 8.20 -9.81 -4.55
CA MET A 55 6.77 -9.82 -4.83
C MET A 55 5.99 -10.21 -3.58
N VAL A 56 5.00 -9.41 -3.22
CA VAL A 56 4.18 -9.57 -2.03
C VAL A 56 2.69 -9.40 -2.33
N ASP A 57 1.88 -10.02 -1.50
CA ASP A 57 0.49 -9.67 -1.35
C ASP A 57 0.33 -8.73 -0.15
N ILE A 58 -0.51 -7.72 -0.32
CA ILE A 58 -0.87 -6.80 0.76
C ILE A 58 -2.18 -7.29 1.35
N VAL A 59 -2.24 -7.45 2.67
CA VAL A 59 -3.47 -7.88 3.35
C VAL A 59 -3.86 -6.87 4.41
N SER A 60 -5.14 -6.51 4.41
CA SER A 60 -5.75 -5.61 5.39
C SER A 60 -5.91 -6.32 6.74
N GLU A 61 -5.58 -5.63 7.84
CA GLU A 61 -5.79 -6.07 9.22
C GLU A 61 -7.08 -5.42 9.80
N ALA A 62 -8.05 -5.11 8.93
CA ALA A 62 -9.35 -4.61 9.36
C ALA A 62 -10.12 -5.70 10.14
N ASP A 63 -10.67 -5.34 11.30
CA ASP A 63 -11.39 -6.25 12.20
C ASP A 63 -12.92 -6.22 11.92
N ASP A 64 -13.31 -6.55 10.69
CA ASP A 64 -14.70 -6.63 10.25
C ASP A 64 -15.09 -8.03 9.73
N GLY A 65 -14.23 -9.03 9.98
CA GLY A 65 -14.44 -10.41 9.57
C GLY A 65 -14.27 -10.67 8.07
N VAL A 66 -13.83 -9.69 7.27
CA VAL A 66 -13.62 -9.84 5.83
C VAL A 66 -12.13 -9.76 5.48
N GLU A 67 -11.57 -10.88 5.02
CA GLU A 67 -10.19 -10.89 4.51
C GLU A 67 -10.10 -10.11 3.20
N ARG A 68 -9.23 -9.10 3.16
CA ARG A 68 -8.99 -8.27 1.97
C ARG A 68 -7.54 -8.36 1.55
N ARG A 69 -7.31 -8.76 0.31
CA ARG A 69 -5.98 -8.98 -0.27
C ARG A 69 -5.83 -8.22 -1.59
N ALA A 70 -4.71 -7.52 -1.74
CA ALA A 70 -4.26 -6.94 -2.99
C ALA A 70 -3.02 -7.71 -3.48
N ALA A 71 -3.18 -8.50 -4.53
CA ALA A 71 -2.18 -9.49 -4.93
C ALA A 71 -1.13 -8.98 -5.93
N GLY A 72 0.10 -9.49 -5.78
CA GLY A 72 1.19 -9.34 -6.74
C GLY A 72 1.77 -7.92 -6.82
N PHE A 73 2.11 -7.33 -5.68
CA PHE A 73 2.77 -6.05 -5.58
C PHE A 73 4.28 -6.22 -5.47
N ARG A 74 5.05 -5.40 -6.19
CA ARG A 74 6.50 -5.34 -6.05
C ARG A 74 6.88 -4.40 -4.92
N VAL A 75 7.68 -4.87 -3.98
CA VAL A 75 8.30 -4.05 -2.95
C VAL A 75 9.29 -3.08 -3.60
N VAL A 76 9.23 -1.81 -3.18
CA VAL A 76 10.15 -0.76 -3.58
C VAL A 76 10.71 -0.10 -2.32
N ALA A 77 12.00 -0.26 -2.10
CA ALA A 77 12.72 0.46 -1.07
C ALA A 77 12.63 1.97 -1.36
N TYR A 78 12.02 2.72 -0.44
CA TYR A 78 11.74 4.15 -0.64
C TYR A 78 11.82 4.89 0.69
N PRO A 79 12.31 6.15 0.74
CA PRO A 79 12.43 6.91 1.99
C PRO A 79 11.07 7.41 2.52
N THR A 80 10.13 6.51 2.78
CA THR A 80 8.89 6.77 3.53
C THR A 80 9.18 6.81 5.03
N ALA A 81 8.24 7.31 5.84
CA ALA A 81 8.34 7.19 7.29
C ALA A 81 8.39 5.71 7.72
N ARG A 82 9.21 5.39 8.73
CA ARG A 82 9.28 4.04 9.30
C ARG A 82 7.93 3.62 9.88
N GLY A 83 7.58 2.34 9.74
CA GLY A 83 6.29 1.76 10.09
C GLY A 83 5.16 2.12 9.13
N CYS A 84 5.46 2.79 8.00
CA CYS A 84 4.48 3.17 6.99
C CYS A 84 4.83 2.59 5.61
N ALA A 85 3.80 2.34 4.83
CA ALA A 85 3.89 1.97 3.43
C ALA A 85 3.07 2.93 2.56
N ALA A 86 3.37 2.97 1.26
CA ALA A 86 2.53 3.63 0.28
C ALA A 86 2.29 2.75 -0.95
N ALA A 87 1.10 2.82 -1.52
CA ALA A 87 0.77 2.19 -2.80
C ALA A 87 0.04 3.18 -3.70
N TYR A 88 -0.05 2.88 -5.00
CA TYR A 88 -0.84 3.71 -5.89
C TYR A 88 -2.34 3.49 -5.71
N PHE A 89 -3.10 4.58 -5.84
CA PHE A 89 -4.54 4.52 -6.07
C PHE A 89 -4.78 4.26 -7.57
N PRO A 90 -5.76 3.41 -7.95
CA PRO A 90 -6.70 2.67 -7.10
C PRO A 90 -6.24 1.25 -6.74
N GLU A 91 -4.99 0.87 -7.03
CA GLU A 91 -4.50 -0.51 -6.97
C GLU A 91 -4.71 -1.18 -5.60
N ALA A 92 -4.70 -0.40 -4.52
CA ALA A 92 -4.91 -0.89 -3.14
C ALA A 92 -6.34 -0.70 -2.60
N ASN A 93 -7.31 -0.24 -3.39
CA ASN A 93 -8.67 0.06 -2.90
C ASN A 93 -9.38 -1.15 -2.30
N VAL A 94 -9.08 -2.36 -2.79
CA VAL A 94 -9.65 -3.60 -2.27
C VAL A 94 -9.38 -3.81 -0.78
N LEU A 95 -8.37 -3.14 -0.20
CA LEU A 95 -7.99 -3.23 1.20
C LEU A 95 -8.85 -2.37 2.13
N VAL A 96 -9.61 -1.42 1.59
CA VAL A 96 -10.39 -0.46 2.38
C VAL A 96 -11.66 -1.14 2.90
N PRO A 97 -11.87 -1.23 4.23
CA PRO A 97 -13.15 -1.60 4.80
C PRO A 97 -14.19 -0.52 4.54
N LEU A 98 -15.33 -0.90 3.97
CA LEU A 98 -16.36 0.04 3.51
C LEU A 98 -17.05 0.76 4.68
N ASP A 99 -17.17 0.09 5.82
CA ASP A 99 -17.84 0.61 7.01
C ASP A 99 -16.90 1.37 7.96
N ALA A 100 -15.60 1.44 7.65
CA ALA A 100 -14.66 2.19 8.46
C ALA A 100 -14.65 3.67 8.09
N THR A 101 -15.26 4.48 8.93
CA THR A 101 -15.30 5.93 8.79
C THR A 101 -14.80 6.64 10.04
N ALA A 102 -14.32 7.88 9.87
CA ALA A 102 -14.02 8.75 11.00
C ALA A 102 -15.32 9.11 11.74
N VAL A 103 -15.31 8.95 13.07
CA VAL A 103 -16.50 9.11 13.94
C VAL A 103 -17.22 10.44 13.71
N GLU A 104 -16.47 11.53 13.58
CA GLU A 104 -17.06 12.88 13.48
C GLU A 104 -17.54 13.23 12.08
N SER A 105 -16.79 12.87 11.03
CA SER A 105 -17.03 13.35 9.66
C SER A 105 -17.64 12.30 8.73
N ASN A 106 -17.75 11.05 9.18
CA ASN A 106 -18.12 9.89 8.37
C ASN A 106 -17.25 9.71 7.11
N THR A 107 -16.05 10.28 7.09
CA THR A 107 -15.11 10.13 5.95
C THR A 107 -14.48 8.74 5.99
N PRO A 108 -14.41 8.00 4.87
CA PRO A 108 -13.78 6.67 4.83
C PRO A 108 -12.31 6.69 5.27
N ALA A 109 -11.92 5.72 6.11
CA ALA A 109 -10.58 5.56 6.68
C ALA A 109 -9.49 5.09 5.68
N SER A 110 -9.64 5.46 4.40
CA SER A 110 -8.81 5.04 3.27
C SER A 110 -7.32 5.46 3.32
N LYS A 111 -6.95 6.36 4.25
CA LYS A 111 -5.58 6.86 4.43
C LYS A 111 -4.89 6.33 5.69
N ASP A 112 -5.57 5.48 6.45
CA ASP A 112 -5.02 4.89 7.67
C ASP A 112 -5.47 3.42 7.77
N LEU A 113 -4.85 2.57 6.93
CA LEU A 113 -5.09 1.13 6.96
C LEU A 113 -3.88 0.42 7.57
N ILE A 114 -4.12 -0.43 8.56
CA ILE A 114 -3.10 -1.35 9.05
C ILE A 114 -3.05 -2.53 8.08
N ILE A 115 -1.85 -2.84 7.60
CA ILE A 115 -1.61 -3.94 6.67
C ILE A 115 -0.47 -4.82 7.17
N ARG A 116 -0.45 -6.05 6.67
CA ARG A 116 0.72 -6.93 6.69
C ARG A 116 1.09 -7.35 5.26
N LEU A 117 2.34 -7.71 5.07
CA LEU A 117 2.87 -8.18 3.79
C LEU A 117 3.13 -9.68 3.88
N GLU A 118 2.67 -10.43 2.88
CA GLU A 118 2.99 -11.85 2.71
C GLU A 118 3.71 -12.06 1.38
N PRO A 119 4.59 -13.06 1.27
CA PRO A 119 5.10 -13.50 -0.03
C PRO A 119 3.94 -13.73 -1.01
N ALA A 120 4.08 -13.25 -2.24
CA ALA A 120 3.07 -13.47 -3.27
C ALA A 120 2.89 -14.98 -3.52
N ALA A 121 1.62 -15.40 -3.64
CA ALA A 121 1.24 -16.77 -3.98
C ALA A 121 1.48 -17.11 -5.46
#